data_AF-A0A0Q6M676-F1
#
_entry.id   AF-A0A0Q6M676-F1
#
_cell.length_a   1.000
_cell.length_b   1.000
_cell.length_c   1.000
_cell.angle_alpha   90.00
_cell.angle_beta   90.00
_cell.angle_gamma   90.00
#
_symmetry.space_group_name_H-M   'P 1'
#
loop_
_entity.id
_entity.type
_entity.pdbx_description
1 polymer ?
#
loop_
_entity_poly.entity_id
_entity_poly.type
_entity_poly.pdbx_seq_one_letter_code
_entity_poly.pdbx_strand_id
1 'polypeptide(L)'
;MVRMLALALAVAFAAPATTVDAATNKFLKRSSQFDTCWMRAHDRALEKGADARKAARKADSRCKKQGRRMLKEGGSKYSLKDRRKALRRSSEY
;
A
#
# COMPACT_ATOMS: atom_id res chain seq x y z
N MET A 1 -25.92 36.22 43.33
CA MET A 1 -24.74 35.90 42.48
C MET A 1 -25.05 34.59 41.76
N VAL A 2 -25.84 34.61 40.69
CA VAL A 2 -25.47 34.79 39.27
C VAL A 2 -24.56 33.67 38.74
N ARG A 3 -25.24 32.69 38.13
CA ARG A 3 -24.97 31.99 36.86
C ARG A 3 -23.67 31.17 36.73
N MET A 4 -23.87 29.86 36.82
CA MET A 4 -23.30 28.87 35.89
C MET A 4 -23.39 29.36 34.44
N LEU A 5 -22.28 29.39 33.71
CA LEU A 5 -22.24 29.34 32.24
C LEU A 5 -20.88 28.79 31.81
N ALA A 6 -20.87 27.49 31.54
CA ALA A 6 -19.86 26.86 30.72
C ALA A 6 -19.92 27.47 29.32
N LEU A 7 -18.81 27.98 28.81
CA LEU A 7 -18.67 28.30 27.39
C LEU A 7 -17.55 27.45 26.80
N ALA A 8 -17.98 26.43 26.06
CA ALA A 8 -17.15 25.62 25.20
C ALA A 8 -16.55 26.48 24.09
N LEU A 9 -15.23 26.61 24.06
CA LEU A 9 -14.51 27.04 22.87
C LEU A 9 -14.34 25.81 21.96
N ALA A 10 -15.34 25.62 21.11
CA ALA A 10 -15.27 24.73 19.97
C ALA A 10 -14.16 25.24 19.04
N VAL A 11 -12.99 24.61 19.10
CA VAL A 11 -11.94 24.80 18.09
C VAL A 11 -12.41 24.08 16.83
N ALA A 12 -13.08 24.83 15.95
CA ALA A 12 -13.40 24.41 14.61
C ALA A 12 -12.10 24.30 13.79
N PHE A 13 -11.40 23.17 13.92
CA PHE A 13 -10.39 22.76 12.95
C PHE A 13 -11.11 22.39 11.65
N ALA A 14 -11.30 23.37 10.77
CA ALA A 14 -11.58 23.14 9.37
C ALA A 14 -10.32 22.56 8.71
N ALA A 15 -10.10 21.26 8.87
CA ALA A 15 -9.12 20.51 8.10
C ALA A 15 -9.69 20.25 6.69
N PRO A 16 -8.96 20.52 5.61
CA PRO A 16 -9.40 20.17 4.25
C PRO A 16 -9.32 18.64 4.09
N ALA A 17 -10.44 17.96 4.36
CA ALA A 17 -10.50 16.50 4.48
C ALA A 17 -10.88 15.74 3.19
N THR A 18 -10.75 16.31 1.99
CA THR A 18 -11.39 15.69 0.80
C THR A 18 -10.47 15.33 -0.37
N THR A 19 -9.19 15.74 -0.37
CA THR A 19 -8.27 15.41 -1.49
C THR A 19 -7.29 14.29 -1.18
N VAL A 20 -6.99 14.05 0.11
CA VAL A 20 -6.13 12.93 0.53
C VAL A 20 -6.88 11.60 0.39
N ASP A 21 -8.17 11.56 0.74
CA ASP A 21 -8.95 10.33 0.85
C ASP A 21 -9.12 9.59 -0.50
N ALA A 22 -9.38 10.33 -1.57
CA ALA A 22 -9.55 9.78 -2.92
C ALA A 22 -8.23 9.24 -3.53
N ALA A 23 -7.10 9.91 -3.27
CA ALA A 23 -5.78 9.44 -3.67
C ALA A 23 -5.35 8.21 -2.85
N THR A 24 -5.67 8.20 -1.56
CA THR A 24 -5.39 7.09 -0.65
C THR A 24 -6.18 5.84 -1.03
N ASN A 25 -7.46 5.97 -1.38
CA ASN A 25 -8.29 4.86 -1.85
C ASN A 25 -7.78 4.25 -3.17
N LYS A 26 -7.37 5.08 -4.13
CA LYS A 26 -6.78 4.61 -5.39
C LYS A 26 -5.44 3.91 -5.15
N PHE A 27 -4.56 4.50 -4.35
CA PHE A 27 -3.30 3.90 -3.95
C PHE A 27 -3.50 2.53 -3.27
N LEU A 28 -4.41 2.44 -2.29
CA LEU A 28 -4.72 1.19 -1.59
C LEU A 28 -5.22 0.12 -2.56
N LYS A 29 -6.13 0.47 -3.47
CA LYS A 29 -6.63 -0.43 -4.51
C LYS A 29 -5.51 -0.91 -5.46
N ARG A 30 -4.58 -0.04 -5.84
CA ARG A 30 -3.42 -0.46 -6.68
C ARG A 30 -2.43 -1.30 -5.92
N SER A 31 -2.29 -1.02 -4.63
CA SER A 31 -1.38 -1.75 -3.77
C SER A 31 -1.84 -3.19 -3.57
N SER A 32 -3.14 -3.42 -3.32
CA SER A 32 -3.69 -4.77 -3.24
C SER A 32 -3.59 -5.52 -4.57
N GLN A 33 -3.79 -4.83 -5.70
CA GLN A 33 -3.58 -5.41 -7.04
C GLN A 33 -2.13 -5.84 -7.26
N PHE A 34 -1.17 -5.02 -6.83
CA PHE A 34 0.25 -5.34 -6.88
C PHE A 34 0.58 -6.55 -6.00
N ASP A 35 0.11 -6.56 -4.76
CA ASP A 35 0.37 -7.64 -3.80
C ASP A 35 -0.19 -8.98 -4.33
N THR A 36 -1.43 -8.97 -4.85
CA THR A 36 -2.07 -10.16 -5.45
C THR A 36 -1.31 -10.69 -6.67
N CYS A 37 -0.86 -9.80 -7.56
CA CYS A 37 -0.05 -10.19 -8.70
C CYS A 37 1.27 -10.80 -8.25
N TRP A 38 1.91 -10.16 -7.27
CA TRP A 38 3.23 -10.55 -6.80
C TRP A 38 3.18 -11.94 -6.20
N MET A 39 2.22 -12.20 -5.29
CA MET A 39 2.03 -13.52 -4.69
C MET A 39 1.78 -14.59 -5.75
N ARG A 40 0.80 -14.39 -6.65
CA ARG A 40 0.52 -15.37 -7.72
C ARG A 40 1.73 -15.64 -8.61
N ALA A 41 2.51 -14.61 -8.93
CA ALA A 41 3.70 -14.76 -9.76
C ALA A 41 4.86 -15.43 -9.00
N HIS A 42 4.93 -15.20 -7.69
CA HIS A 42 5.87 -15.83 -6.77
C HIS A 42 5.56 -17.32 -6.63
N ASP A 43 4.33 -17.66 -6.26
CA ASP A 43 3.88 -19.04 -6.05
C ASP A 43 4.01 -19.86 -7.33
N ARG A 44 3.57 -19.30 -8.47
CA ARG A 44 3.75 -19.95 -9.77
C ARG A 44 5.22 -20.14 -10.16
N ALA A 45 6.13 -19.32 -9.64
CA ALA A 45 7.55 -19.50 -9.87
C ALA A 45 8.12 -20.59 -8.95
N LEU A 46 7.66 -20.68 -7.70
CA LEU A 46 7.99 -21.77 -6.77
C LEU A 46 7.50 -23.12 -7.29
N GLU A 47 6.25 -23.21 -7.76
CA GLU A 47 5.67 -24.42 -8.39
C GLU A 47 6.50 -24.91 -9.58
N LYS A 48 7.19 -23.99 -10.28
CA LYS A 48 8.07 -24.28 -11.41
C LYS A 48 9.51 -24.62 -10.99
N GLY A 49 9.75 -24.84 -9.70
CA GLY A 49 11.07 -25.17 -9.16
C GLY A 49 12.05 -23.99 -9.12
N ALA A 50 11.58 -22.75 -9.10
CA ALA A 50 12.47 -21.62 -8.85
C ALA A 50 12.70 -21.44 -7.35
N ASP A 51 13.94 -21.20 -6.93
CA ASP A 51 14.24 -20.83 -5.54
C ASP A 51 13.50 -19.54 -5.13
N ALA A 52 13.24 -19.35 -3.84
CA ALA A 52 12.54 -18.17 -3.31
C ALA A 52 13.12 -16.84 -3.85
N ARG A 53 14.45 -16.71 -3.92
CA ARG A 53 15.11 -15.53 -4.49
C ARG A 53 14.81 -15.32 -5.98
N LYS A 54 14.74 -16.40 -6.75
CA LYS A 54 14.46 -16.38 -8.20
C LYS A 54 12.96 -16.18 -8.45
N ALA A 55 12.10 -16.76 -7.62
CA ALA A 55 10.67 -16.53 -7.60
C ALA A 55 10.33 -15.06 -7.31
N ALA A 56 10.94 -14.47 -6.28
CA ALA A 56 10.80 -13.04 -5.97
C ALA A 56 11.23 -12.13 -7.13
N ARG A 57 12.35 -12.44 -7.81
CA ARG A 57 12.78 -11.70 -9.01
C ARG A 57 11.78 -11.82 -10.16
N LYS A 58 11.21 -13.01 -10.39
CA LYS A 58 10.19 -13.23 -11.41
C LYS A 58 8.90 -12.47 -11.08
N ALA A 59 8.47 -12.47 -9.83
CA ALA A 59 7.32 -11.71 -9.35
C ALA A 59 7.52 -10.20 -9.52
N ASP A 60 8.69 -9.67 -9.13
CA ASP A 60 9.03 -8.25 -9.29
C ASP A 60 9.01 -7.81 -10.76
N SER A 61 9.55 -8.65 -11.66
CA SER A 61 9.55 -8.38 -13.10
C SER A 61 8.14 -8.38 -13.67
N ARG A 62 7.34 -9.41 -13.35
CA ARG A 62 5.99 -9.59 -13.88
C ARG A 62 5.01 -8.52 -13.39
N CYS A 63 5.16 -8.08 -12.14
CA CYS A 63 4.28 -7.08 -11.53
C CYS A 63 4.85 -5.65 -11.58
N LYS A 64 5.95 -5.42 -12.33
CA LYS A 64 6.59 -4.10 -12.51
C LYS A 64 5.62 -3.02 -12.99
N LYS A 65 4.72 -3.37 -13.92
CA LYS A 65 3.72 -2.43 -14.47
C LYS A 65 2.72 -1.96 -13.40
N GLN A 66 2.29 -2.87 -12.52
CA GLN A 66 1.39 -2.53 -11.42
C GLN A 66 2.09 -1.70 -10.36
N GLY A 67 3.35 -2.02 -10.03
CA GLY A 67 4.17 -1.18 -9.15
C GLY A 67 4.31 0.26 -9.69
N ARG A 68 4.52 0.43 -11.00
CA ARG A 68 4.55 1.76 -11.64
C ARG A 68 3.20 2.49 -11.56
N ARG A 69 2.08 1.79 -11.71
CA ARG A 69 0.73 2.39 -11.57
C ARG A 69 0.47 2.82 -10.13
N MET A 70 0.86 2.00 -9.16
CA MET A 70 0.77 2.33 -7.74
C MET A 70 1.56 3.61 -7.40
N LEU A 71 2.77 3.79 -7.95
CA LEU A 71 3.56 5.01 -7.77
C LEU A 71 2.88 6.25 -8.37
N LYS A 72 2.18 6.11 -9.50
CA LYS A 72 1.45 7.22 -10.14
C LYS A 72 0.20 7.64 -9.36
N GLU A 73 -0.42 6.73 -8.62
CA GLU A 73 -1.69 6.97 -7.91
C GLU A 73 -1.49 7.39 -6.44
N GLY A 74 -0.30 7.90 -6.08
CA GLY A 74 0.00 8.39 -4.73
C GLY A 74 1.00 7.54 -3.95
N GLY A 75 1.55 6.48 -4.54
CA GLY A 75 2.57 5.66 -3.91
C GLY A 75 3.96 6.30 -3.94
N SER A 76 4.71 6.16 -2.85
CA SER A 76 6.11 6.54 -2.79
C SER A 76 7.03 5.38 -3.18
N LYS A 77 8.26 5.71 -3.60
CA LYS A 77 9.31 4.71 -3.85
C LYS A 77 9.55 3.82 -2.62
N TYR A 78 9.43 4.40 -1.43
CA TYR A 78 9.59 3.70 -0.15
C TYR A 78 8.43 2.74 0.12
N SER A 79 7.18 3.14 -0.12
CA SER A 79 6.03 2.24 0.08
C SER A 79 6.08 1.00 -0.81
N LEU A 80 6.56 1.14 -2.05
CA LEU A 80 6.79 0.00 -2.94
C LEU A 80 7.95 -0.89 -2.46
N LYS A 81 9.02 -0.30 -1.90
CA LYS A 81 10.16 -1.05 -1.35
C LYS A 81 9.75 -1.85 -0.12
N ASP A 82 9.03 -1.22 0.79
CA ASP A 82 8.58 -1.83 2.05
C ASP A 82 7.58 -2.95 1.79
N ARG A 83 6.64 -2.77 0.85
CA ARG A 83 5.76 -3.87 0.42
C ARG A 83 6.51 -5.05 -0.16
N ARG A 84 7.48 -4.83 -1.05
CA ARG A 84 8.30 -5.94 -1.58
C ARG A 84 9.05 -6.68 -0.47
N LYS A 85 9.52 -5.95 0.54
CA LYS A 85 10.17 -6.56 1.71
C LYS A 85 9.17 -7.37 2.54
N ALA A 86 7.96 -6.85 2.76
CA ALA A 86 6.89 -7.55 3.45
C ALA A 86 6.47 -8.82 2.70
N LEU A 87 6.26 -8.73 1.39
CA LEU A 87 5.87 -9.85 0.53
C LEU A 87 6.92 -10.97 0.48
N ARG A 88 8.20 -10.61 0.47
CA ARG A 88 9.29 -11.60 0.55
C ARG A 88 9.32 -12.28 1.91
N ARG A 89 9.19 -11.51 3.00
CA ARG A 89 9.12 -12.07 4.35
C ARG A 89 7.90 -12.98 4.51
N SER A 90 6.73 -12.57 4.03
CA SER A 90 5.52 -13.38 4.12
C SER A 90 5.58 -14.64 3.26
N SER A 91 6.48 -14.71 2.29
CA SER A 91 6.70 -15.92 1.48
C SER A 91 7.80 -16.84 2.03
N GLU A 92 8.50 -16.42 3.09
CA GLU A 92 9.52 -17.21 3.79
C GLU A 92 8.94 -18.00 4.97
N TYR A 93 7.70 -17.71 5.39
CA TYR A 93 6.93 -18.41 6.41
C TYR A 93 5.80 -19.22 5.77
#